data_AF-A0A0B1T9H3-F1
#
_entry.id   AF-A0A0B1T9H3-F1
#
_cell.length_a   1.000
_cell.length_b   1.000
_cell.length_c   1.000
_cell.angle_alpha   90.00
_cell.angle_beta   90.00
_cell.angle_gamma   90.00
#
_symmetry.space_group_name_H-M   'P 1'
#
loop_
_entity.id
_entity.type
_entity.pdbx_description
1 polymer ?
#
loop_
_entity_poly.entity_id
_entity_poly.type
_entity_poly.pdbx_seq_one_letter_code
_entity_poly.pdbx_strand_id
1 'polypeptide(L)'
;MFSKTTFWKYFEYTKDSVDIVYAAHQEKVLDVVRSKNEHETGLNLAADGSCDSRGYSALIGKAVVADLATKLVLHTEVLHRSETDNISGKMEVEGIRRMPRWIVQQGIRINSLTTDRSRNIGAMLNEMRPESGPITHFYDGWHLTPETGRYTRCSHRALKGSRPEIMVQNSKAFAKFRAVILNHRFQGDLVKASPYGGTSVCEAKNALDRIYCRKEIF
;
A
#
# COMPACT_ATOMS: atom_id res chain seq x y z
N MET A 1 -20.10 21.23 -14.11
CA MET A 1 -18.80 21.07 -13.42
C MET A 1 -18.35 22.47 -12.99
N PHE A 2 -18.03 22.70 -11.73
CA PHE A 2 -17.64 24.04 -11.24
C PHE A 2 -16.30 24.49 -11.85
N SER A 3 -16.04 25.79 -11.97
CA SER A 3 -14.73 26.29 -12.42
C SER A 3 -13.65 26.02 -11.36
N LYS A 4 -12.38 25.91 -11.78
CA LYS A 4 -11.23 25.73 -10.86
C LYS A 4 -11.22 26.78 -9.75
N THR A 5 -11.45 28.05 -10.10
CA THR A 5 -11.54 29.16 -9.14
C THR A 5 -12.66 28.96 -8.11
N THR A 6 -13.82 28.49 -8.56
CA THR A 6 -14.97 28.24 -7.67
C THR A 6 -14.68 27.09 -6.73
N PHE A 7 -14.08 26.00 -7.24
CA PHE A 7 -13.65 24.87 -6.41
C PHE A 7 -12.70 25.31 -5.30
N TRP A 8 -11.61 26.03 -5.65
CA TRP A 8 -10.63 26.47 -4.64
C TRP A 8 -11.23 27.41 -3.60
N LYS A 9 -12.14 28.30 -4.00
CA LYS A 9 -12.85 29.17 -3.05
C LYS A 9 -13.65 28.36 -2.01
N TYR A 10 -14.41 27.37 -2.45
CA TYR A 10 -15.16 26.51 -1.52
C TYR A 10 -14.24 25.60 -0.71
N PHE A 11 -13.21 25.03 -1.33
CA PHE A 11 -12.22 24.23 -0.64
C PHE A 11 -11.60 25.01 0.53
N GLU A 12 -11.13 26.25 0.29
CA GLU A 12 -10.59 27.12 1.34
C GLU A 12 -11.57 27.38 2.49
N TYR A 13 -12.88 27.51 2.20
CA TYR A 13 -13.90 27.68 3.24
C TYR A 13 -14.19 26.41 4.03
N THR A 14 -13.97 25.24 3.43
CA THR A 14 -14.34 23.95 4.02
C THR A 14 -13.15 23.16 4.57
N LYS A 15 -11.91 23.52 4.23
CA LYS A 15 -10.72 22.73 4.54
C LYS A 15 -10.60 22.44 6.05
N ASP A 16 -10.81 23.45 6.89
CA ASP A 16 -10.71 23.29 8.34
C ASP A 16 -11.79 22.32 8.87
N SER A 17 -13.00 22.37 8.30
CA SER A 17 -14.07 21.43 8.65
C SER A 17 -13.76 20.01 8.19
N VAL A 18 -13.18 19.86 6.99
CA VAL A 18 -12.72 18.56 6.48
C VAL A 18 -11.63 18.00 7.40
N ASP A 19 -10.68 18.82 7.83
CA ASP A 19 -9.59 18.42 8.72
C ASP A 19 -10.10 17.99 10.09
N ILE A 20 -11.07 18.72 10.67
CA ILE A 20 -11.69 18.34 11.94
C ILE A 20 -12.39 16.98 11.83
N VAL A 21 -13.18 16.77 10.77
CA VAL A 21 -13.90 15.49 10.57
C VAL A 21 -12.92 14.35 10.30
N TYR A 22 -11.85 14.61 9.53
CA TYR A 22 -10.81 13.64 9.26
C TYR A 22 -10.06 13.24 10.53
N ALA A 23 -9.66 14.21 11.37
CA ALA A 23 -8.98 13.96 12.63
C ALA A 23 -9.85 13.13 13.58
N ALA A 24 -11.12 13.51 13.76
CA ALA A 24 -12.07 12.76 14.60
C ALA A 24 -12.29 11.32 14.09
N HIS A 25 -12.35 11.13 12.77
CA HIS A 25 -12.43 9.79 12.18
C HIS A 25 -11.14 9.00 12.41
N GLN A 26 -9.97 9.62 12.24
CA GLN A 26 -8.68 8.98 12.45
C GLN A 26 -8.50 8.52 13.91
N GLU A 27 -8.89 9.34 14.89
CA GLU A 27 -8.90 8.96 16.31
C GLU A 27 -9.78 7.73 16.55
N LYS A 28 -11.00 7.72 16.00
CA LYS A 28 -11.90 6.58 16.14
C LYS A 28 -11.33 5.30 15.50
N VAL A 29 -10.64 5.41 14.37
CA VAL A 29 -9.95 4.27 13.75
C VAL A 29 -8.82 3.78 14.65
N LEU A 30 -8.02 4.69 15.21
CA LEU A 30 -6.94 4.35 16.14
C LEU A 30 -7.48 3.63 17.38
N ASP A 31 -8.62 4.05 17.94
CA ASP A 31 -9.24 3.39 19.08
C ASP A 31 -9.65 1.95 18.76
N VAL A 32 -10.27 1.74 17.59
CA VAL A 32 -10.63 0.40 17.12
C VAL A 32 -9.38 -0.47 16.94
N VAL A 33 -8.33 0.07 16.33
CA VAL A 33 -7.07 -0.65 16.09
C VAL A 33 -6.38 -0.99 17.41
N ARG A 34 -6.33 -0.05 18.35
CA ARG A 34 -5.76 -0.27 19.69
C ARG A 34 -6.53 -1.37 20.43
N SER A 35 -7.85 -1.28 20.48
CA SER A 35 -8.69 -2.28 21.14
C SER A 35 -8.53 -3.67 20.52
N LYS A 36 -8.45 -3.76 19.18
CA LYS A 36 -8.28 -5.05 18.50
C LYS A 36 -6.89 -5.66 18.63
N ASN A 37 -5.88 -4.85 18.90
CA ASN A 37 -4.48 -5.27 19.06
C ASN A 37 -4.01 -5.16 20.52
N GLU A 38 -4.92 -5.15 21.51
CA GLU A 38 -4.57 -4.93 22.93
C GLU A 38 -3.64 -6.01 23.51
N HIS A 39 -3.69 -7.22 22.95
CA HIS A 39 -2.83 -8.34 23.35
C HIS A 39 -1.58 -8.47 22.47
N GLU A 40 -1.46 -7.65 21.43
CA GLU A 40 -0.31 -7.65 20.55
C GLU A 40 0.77 -6.71 21.10
N THR A 41 2.03 -7.06 20.84
CA THR A 41 3.16 -6.21 21.25
C THR A 41 3.33 -4.99 20.36
N GLY A 42 2.67 -4.95 19.21
CA GLY A 42 2.77 -3.90 18.21
C GLY A 42 2.01 -4.26 16.94
N LEU A 43 1.85 -3.28 16.05
CA LEU A 43 1.06 -3.45 14.83
C LEU A 43 1.85 -4.12 13.71
N ASN A 44 1.14 -4.93 12.92
CA ASN A 44 1.61 -5.43 11.64
C ASN A 44 0.92 -4.63 10.55
N LEU A 45 1.71 -3.90 9.76
CA LEU A 45 1.19 -2.88 8.86
C LEU A 45 1.42 -3.26 7.40
N ALA A 46 0.61 -2.68 6.52
CA ALA A 46 0.88 -2.63 5.10
C ALA A 46 0.87 -1.18 4.61
N ALA A 47 1.78 -0.83 3.69
CA ALA A 47 1.80 0.49 3.08
C ALA A 47 1.97 0.39 1.57
N ASP A 48 1.29 1.30 0.86
CA ASP A 48 1.35 1.40 -0.61
C ASP A 48 1.35 2.86 -1.05
N GLY A 49 2.12 3.13 -2.10
CA GLY A 49 2.25 4.43 -2.74
C GLY A 49 1.44 4.52 -4.03
N SER A 50 0.84 5.68 -4.28
CA SER A 50 0.25 5.99 -5.59
C SER A 50 0.61 7.40 -6.02
N CYS A 51 0.87 7.56 -7.32
CA CYS A 51 1.14 8.84 -7.94
C CYS A 51 0.00 9.24 -8.86
N ASP A 52 -0.16 10.55 -9.07
CA ASP A 52 -1.13 11.09 -10.01
C ASP A 52 -0.77 10.68 -11.46
N SER A 53 0.50 10.76 -11.86
CA SER A 53 0.98 10.44 -13.22
C SER A 53 2.01 9.32 -13.25
N ARG A 54 2.26 8.79 -14.47
CA ARG A 54 3.30 7.79 -14.74
C ARG A 54 4.53 8.44 -15.37
N GLY A 55 5.67 7.74 -15.36
CA GLY A 55 6.86 8.13 -16.14
C GLY A 55 7.67 9.28 -15.52
N TYR A 56 7.89 9.24 -14.20
CA TYR A 56 8.73 10.20 -13.46
C TYR A 56 8.27 11.68 -13.55
N SER A 57 7.02 11.92 -13.93
CA SER A 57 6.45 13.25 -14.13
C SER A 57 5.38 13.60 -13.09
N ALA A 58 5.25 12.79 -12.03
CA ALA A 58 4.19 12.96 -11.05
C ALA A 58 4.42 14.24 -10.24
N LEU A 59 3.34 14.99 -10.06
CA LEU A 59 3.31 16.22 -9.28
C LEU A 59 2.88 15.94 -7.85
N ILE A 60 1.93 15.02 -7.69
CA ILE A 60 1.36 14.64 -6.41
C ILE A 60 1.58 13.14 -6.20
N GLY A 61 2.25 12.83 -5.09
CA GLY A 61 2.37 11.49 -4.55
C GLY A 61 1.43 11.33 -3.37
N LYS A 62 1.02 10.09 -3.10
CA LYS A 62 0.27 9.74 -1.91
C LYS A 62 0.75 8.40 -1.40
N ALA A 63 0.94 8.27 -0.10
CA ALA A 63 1.16 6.99 0.56
C ALA A 63 -0.02 6.70 1.50
N VAL A 64 -0.35 5.42 1.67
CA VAL A 64 -1.39 4.95 2.59
C VAL A 64 -0.80 3.85 3.46
N VAL A 65 -1.09 3.87 4.77
CA VAL A 65 -0.78 2.76 5.69
C VAL A 65 -2.04 2.22 6.34
N ALA A 66 -2.14 0.90 6.40
CA ALA A 66 -3.23 0.17 7.02
C ALA A 66 -2.73 -0.86 8.02
N ASP A 67 -3.53 -1.11 9.05
CA ASP A 67 -3.33 -2.23 9.96
C ASP A 67 -3.77 -3.54 9.30
N LEU A 68 -2.91 -4.56 9.34
CA LEU A 68 -3.19 -5.85 8.74
C LEU A 68 -4.17 -6.69 9.56
N ALA A 69 -4.35 -6.44 10.85
CA ALA A 69 -5.33 -7.19 11.64
C ALA A 69 -6.76 -6.72 11.34
N THR A 70 -7.00 -5.40 11.46
CA THR A 70 -8.33 -4.79 11.29
C THR A 70 -8.66 -4.41 9.84
N LYS A 71 -7.65 -4.36 8.96
CA LYS A 71 -7.77 -3.86 7.58
C LYS A 71 -8.23 -2.40 7.50
N LEU A 72 -8.05 -1.62 8.56
CA LEU A 72 -8.36 -0.20 8.60
C LEU A 72 -7.16 0.64 8.18
N VAL A 73 -7.42 1.67 7.37
CA VAL A 73 -6.41 2.67 7.00
C VAL A 73 -6.18 3.60 8.19
N LEU A 74 -4.95 3.63 8.70
CA LEU A 74 -4.57 4.45 9.85
C LEU A 74 -4.26 5.88 9.43
N HIS A 75 -3.52 6.02 8.32
CA HIS A 75 -2.97 7.31 7.91
C HIS A 75 -2.76 7.36 6.40
N THR A 76 -2.86 8.57 5.85
CA THR A 76 -2.61 8.88 4.44
C THR A 76 -1.75 10.12 4.38
N GLU A 77 -0.62 10.04 3.67
CA GLU A 77 0.27 11.16 3.39
C GLU A 77 0.05 11.59 1.95
N VAL A 78 -0.12 12.90 1.72
CA VAL A 78 -0.16 13.49 0.38
C VAL A 78 1.05 14.41 0.26
N LEU A 79 1.83 14.21 -0.80
CA LEU A 79 3.08 14.91 -1.02
C LEU A 79 3.05 15.61 -2.36
N HIS A 80 3.54 16.84 -2.40
CA HIS A 80 3.90 17.51 -3.64
C HIS A 80 5.37 17.23 -3.98
N ARG A 81 5.71 17.06 -5.26
CA ARG A 81 7.09 16.71 -5.70
C ARG A 81 8.16 17.68 -5.20
N SER A 82 7.80 18.93 -4.90
CA SER A 82 8.73 19.93 -4.36
C SER A 82 9.28 19.54 -2.99
N GLU A 83 8.57 18.69 -2.24
CA GLU A 83 9.02 18.15 -0.95
C GLU A 83 10.10 17.08 -1.12
N THR A 84 10.36 16.63 -2.35
CA THR A 84 11.31 15.56 -2.65
C THR A 84 12.29 15.94 -3.74
N ASP A 85 12.86 17.15 -3.66
CA ASP A 85 13.81 17.71 -4.62
C ASP A 85 13.29 17.74 -6.07
N ASN A 86 11.97 17.81 -6.27
CA ASN A 86 11.31 17.64 -7.57
C ASN A 86 11.52 16.27 -8.24
N ILE A 87 11.92 15.24 -7.47
CA ILE A 87 12.10 13.87 -7.94
C ILE A 87 10.89 13.03 -7.54
N SER A 88 9.99 12.78 -8.50
CA SER A 88 8.73 12.10 -8.22
C SER A 88 8.90 10.68 -7.67
N GLY A 89 9.98 9.98 -8.03
CA GLY A 89 10.28 8.64 -7.54
C GLY A 89 10.65 8.57 -6.04
N LYS A 90 10.95 9.72 -5.41
CA LYS A 90 11.22 9.80 -3.97
C LYS A 90 9.97 9.99 -3.12
N MET A 91 8.84 10.43 -3.71
CA MET A 91 7.61 10.75 -2.97
C MET A 91 7.02 9.54 -2.25
N GLU A 92 7.07 8.36 -2.87
CA GLU A 92 6.61 7.12 -2.22
C GLU A 92 7.44 6.80 -0.98
N VAL A 93 8.77 6.84 -1.10
CA VAL A 93 9.68 6.55 0.01
C VAL A 93 9.49 7.57 1.13
N GLU A 94 9.33 8.85 0.79
CA GLU A 94 9.11 9.91 1.78
C GLU A 94 7.74 9.80 2.47
N GLY A 95 6.68 9.51 1.73
CA GLY A 95 5.36 9.27 2.32
C GLY A 95 5.37 8.06 3.26
N ILE A 96 6.00 6.96 2.84
CA ILE A 96 6.15 5.76 3.67
C ILE A 96 7.09 6.02 4.86
N ARG A 97 8.07 6.93 4.77
CA ARG A 97 8.94 7.35 5.88
C ARG A 97 8.16 8.09 6.97
N ARG A 98 7.24 8.98 6.60
CA ARG A 98 6.46 9.77 7.56
C ARG A 98 5.50 8.91 8.39
N MET A 99 5.01 7.81 7.82
CA MET A 99 4.02 6.95 8.45
C MET A 99 4.51 6.25 9.73
N PRO A 100 5.65 5.52 9.77
CA PRO A 100 6.17 4.96 11.00
C PRO A 100 6.44 6.01 12.07
N ARG A 101 6.92 7.20 11.69
CA ARG A 101 7.13 8.32 12.65
C ARG A 101 5.83 8.75 13.28
N TRP A 102 4.79 8.97 12.47
CA TRP A 102 3.48 9.33 12.98
C TRP A 102 2.91 8.26 13.92
N ILE A 103 3.00 6.98 13.56
CA ILE A 103 2.50 5.86 14.40
C ILE A 103 3.26 5.78 15.73
N VAL A 104 4.58 5.91 15.70
CA VAL A 104 5.41 5.90 16.92
C VAL A 104 5.09 7.10 17.82
N GLN A 105 4.80 8.28 17.25
CA GLN A 105 4.33 9.44 18.00
C GLN A 105 2.96 9.20 18.67
N GLN A 106 2.12 8.31 18.12
CA GLN A 106 0.88 7.88 18.78
C GLN A 106 1.12 6.90 19.94
N GLY A 107 2.38 6.63 20.30
CA GLY A 107 2.75 5.66 21.34
C GLY A 107 2.58 4.20 20.90
N ILE A 108 2.51 3.94 19.60
CA ILE A 108 2.22 2.60 19.06
C ILE A 108 3.52 2.00 18.51
N ARG A 109 3.86 0.79 18.98
CA ARG A 109 4.96 0.00 18.43
C ARG A 109 4.58 -0.62 17.09
N ILE A 110 5.52 -0.66 16.17
CA ILE A 110 5.39 -1.35 14.88
C ILE A 110 6.22 -2.62 14.92
N ASN A 111 5.59 -3.76 14.68
CA ASN A 111 6.25 -5.06 14.60
C ASN A 111 6.75 -5.33 13.18
N SER A 112 5.90 -5.09 12.19
CA SER A 112 6.25 -5.30 10.78
C SER A 112 5.61 -4.30 9.85
N LEU A 113 6.25 -4.10 8.69
CA LEU A 113 5.72 -3.32 7.59
C LEU A 113 5.79 -4.15 6.31
N THR A 114 4.68 -4.29 5.61
CA THR A 114 4.55 -4.98 4.34
C THR A 114 4.40 -3.96 3.23
N THR A 115 5.28 -4.00 2.22
CA THR A 115 5.22 -3.09 1.07
C THR A 115 5.50 -3.84 -0.22
N ASP A 116 5.37 -3.17 -1.36
CA ASP A 116 5.95 -3.64 -2.61
C ASP A 116 7.45 -3.91 -2.47
N ARG A 117 7.97 -4.69 -3.42
CA ARG A 117 9.39 -5.04 -3.48
C ARG A 117 10.24 -3.83 -3.87
N SER A 118 10.58 -3.00 -2.88
CA SER A 118 11.38 -1.79 -3.04
C SER A 118 12.65 -1.85 -2.18
N ARG A 119 13.81 -1.76 -2.83
CA ARG A 119 15.11 -1.65 -2.14
C ARG A 119 15.22 -0.35 -1.33
N ASN A 120 14.59 0.72 -1.81
CA ASN A 120 14.65 2.03 -1.16
C ASN A 120 13.87 2.05 0.16
N ILE A 121 12.72 1.36 0.22
CA ILE A 121 11.95 1.21 1.47
C ILE A 121 12.76 0.40 2.50
N GLY A 122 13.38 -0.70 2.08
CA GLY A 122 14.24 -1.48 2.99
C GLY A 122 15.42 -0.69 3.53
N ALA A 123 16.08 0.12 2.70
CA ALA A 123 17.14 1.03 3.14
C ALA A 123 16.64 2.09 4.12
N MET A 124 15.48 2.70 3.83
CA MET A 124 14.83 3.69 4.69
C MET A 124 14.45 3.11 6.06
N LEU A 125 13.93 1.88 6.13
CA LEU A 125 13.61 1.23 7.42
C LEU A 125 14.86 1.00 8.28
N ASN A 126 15.99 0.66 7.67
CA ASN A 126 17.25 0.51 8.38
C ASN A 126 17.78 1.85 8.92
N GLU A 127 17.67 2.92 8.12
CA GLU A 127 18.03 4.28 8.51
C GLU A 127 17.21 4.76 9.71
N MET A 128 15.89 4.51 9.70
CA MET A 128 14.97 4.95 10.75
C MET A 128 14.99 4.11 12.03
N ARG A 129 15.71 2.98 12.05
CA ARG A 129 15.72 2.04 13.18
C ARG A 129 16.00 2.70 14.55
N PRO A 130 16.88 3.71 14.70
CA PRO A 130 17.08 4.40 15.97
C PRO A 130 15.82 5.15 16.47
N GLU A 131 14.96 5.61 15.56
CA GLU A 131 13.74 6.36 15.87
C GLU A 131 12.54 5.43 16.08
N SER A 132 12.36 4.45 15.18
CA SER A 132 11.16 3.59 15.16
C SER A 132 11.32 2.27 15.92
N GLY A 133 12.53 1.94 16.35
CA GLY A 133 12.88 0.59 16.77
C GLY A 133 12.95 -0.40 15.59
N PRO A 134 13.19 -1.70 15.87
CA PRO A 134 13.28 -2.71 14.83
C PRO A 134 11.91 -2.99 14.20
N ILE A 135 11.81 -2.80 12.88
CA ILE A 135 10.63 -3.16 12.08
C ILE A 135 11.02 -4.29 11.13
N THR A 136 10.30 -5.40 11.17
CA THR A 136 10.48 -6.47 10.18
C THR A 136 9.86 -6.06 8.86
N HIS A 137 10.66 -5.99 7.79
CA HIS A 137 10.18 -5.67 6.44
C HIS A 137 9.72 -6.94 5.73
N PHE A 138 8.46 -6.97 5.32
CA PHE A 138 7.90 -7.99 4.46
C PHE A 138 7.56 -7.43 3.08
N TYR A 139 7.48 -8.32 2.11
CA TYR A 139 7.01 -8.01 0.76
C TYR A 139 5.56 -8.42 0.59
N ASP A 140 4.85 -7.62 -0.20
CA ASP A 140 3.55 -7.98 -0.70
C ASP A 140 3.65 -9.18 -1.67
N GLY A 141 2.85 -10.21 -1.37
CA GLY A 141 2.85 -11.49 -2.07
C GLY A 141 2.48 -11.37 -3.56
N TRP A 142 1.69 -10.36 -3.91
CA TRP A 142 1.27 -10.11 -5.29
C TRP A 142 2.45 -9.78 -6.22
N HIS A 143 3.48 -9.11 -5.68
CA HIS A 143 4.63 -8.62 -6.43
C HIS A 143 5.79 -9.62 -6.55
N LEU A 144 5.64 -10.84 -6.02
CA LEU A 144 6.74 -11.82 -5.97
C LEU A 144 7.01 -12.51 -7.31
N THR A 145 6.16 -12.32 -8.33
CA THR A 145 6.33 -12.95 -9.66
C THR A 145 5.88 -12.06 -10.81
N PRO A 146 6.65 -11.95 -11.91
CA PRO A 146 6.14 -11.43 -13.19
C PRO A 146 4.89 -12.19 -13.68
N GLU A 147 4.77 -13.47 -13.29
CA GLU A 147 3.71 -14.38 -13.69
C GLU A 147 2.36 -14.17 -12.98
N THR A 148 2.24 -13.19 -12.08
CA THR A 148 0.94 -12.70 -11.56
C THR A 148 0.50 -11.38 -12.21
N GLY A 149 1.33 -10.74 -13.04
CA GLY A 149 0.99 -9.51 -13.76
C GLY A 149 -0.15 -9.66 -14.77
N ARG A 150 -0.91 -8.58 -15.04
CA ARG A 150 -2.10 -8.44 -15.93
C ARG A 150 -2.71 -9.72 -16.55
N TYR A 151 -3.10 -10.70 -15.73
CA TYR A 151 -4.07 -11.70 -16.16
C TYR A 151 -5.48 -11.15 -15.94
N THR A 152 -5.94 -10.28 -16.83
CA THR A 152 -7.33 -9.77 -16.80
C THR A 152 -8.34 -10.78 -17.34
N ARG A 153 -7.83 -11.85 -17.95
CA ARG A 153 -8.57 -13.02 -18.44
C ARG A 153 -7.59 -14.16 -18.66
N CYS A 154 -8.03 -15.39 -18.51
CA CYS A 154 -7.29 -16.54 -18.98
C CYS A 154 -7.40 -16.60 -20.53
N SER A 155 -6.30 -16.89 -21.24
CA SER A 155 -6.27 -16.96 -22.72
C SER A 155 -6.89 -18.25 -23.30
N HIS A 156 -8.06 -18.64 -22.80
CA HIS A 156 -8.82 -19.78 -23.33
C HIS A 156 -10.20 -19.32 -23.80
N ARG A 157 -10.80 -20.08 -24.74
CA ARG A 157 -12.23 -19.91 -25.07
C ARG A 157 -13.08 -20.13 -23.81
N ALA A 158 -14.34 -19.71 -23.83
CA ALA A 158 -15.24 -19.94 -22.69
C ALA A 158 -15.15 -21.41 -22.26
N LEU A 159 -14.79 -21.65 -21.00
CA LEU A 159 -14.67 -23.01 -20.48
C LEU A 159 -16.05 -23.65 -20.56
N LYS A 160 -16.18 -24.67 -21.38
CA LYS A 160 -17.36 -25.53 -21.41
C LYS A 160 -17.11 -26.70 -20.46
N GLY A 161 -18.05 -26.98 -19.57
CA GLY A 161 -17.96 -28.05 -18.58
C GLY A 161 -17.44 -27.59 -17.21
N SER A 162 -17.45 -28.51 -16.25
CA SER A 162 -16.96 -28.28 -14.89
C SER A 162 -15.47 -27.95 -14.90
N ARG A 163 -15.10 -26.85 -14.24
CA ARG A 163 -13.70 -26.49 -14.03
C ARG A 163 -13.04 -27.63 -13.23
N PRO A 164 -11.93 -28.24 -13.70
CA PRO A 164 -11.22 -29.21 -12.88
C PRO A 164 -10.77 -28.51 -11.59
N GLU A 165 -11.13 -29.07 -10.44
CA GLU A 165 -10.75 -28.54 -9.12
C GLU A 165 -9.23 -28.60 -8.91
N ILE A 166 -8.56 -29.49 -9.64
CA ILE A 166 -7.13 -29.80 -9.47
C ILE A 166 -6.39 -29.58 -10.79
N MET A 167 -5.23 -28.92 -10.72
CA MET A 167 -4.35 -28.73 -11.87
C MET A 167 -3.80 -30.08 -12.34
N VAL A 168 -4.04 -30.44 -13.60
CA VAL A 168 -3.58 -31.72 -14.18
C VAL A 168 -2.05 -31.78 -14.15
N GLN A 169 -1.51 -32.76 -13.43
CA GLN A 169 -0.07 -33.01 -13.34
C GLN A 169 0.53 -33.20 -14.73
N ASN A 170 1.74 -32.69 -14.95
CA ASN A 170 2.47 -32.72 -16.24
C ASN A 170 1.81 -31.96 -17.40
N SER A 171 0.68 -31.29 -17.19
CA SER A 171 0.15 -30.34 -18.17
C SER A 171 1.11 -29.16 -18.38
N LYS A 172 0.97 -28.45 -19.51
CA LYS A 172 1.73 -27.20 -19.76
C LYS A 172 1.52 -26.17 -18.65
N ALA A 173 0.33 -26.10 -18.06
CA ALA A 173 0.03 -25.24 -16.93
C ALA A 173 0.79 -25.68 -15.66
N PHE A 174 0.78 -26.98 -15.35
CA PHE A 174 1.53 -27.53 -14.22
C PHE A 174 3.04 -27.32 -14.35
N ALA A 175 3.61 -27.53 -15.54
CA ALA A 175 5.03 -27.29 -15.79
C ALA A 175 5.41 -25.81 -15.57
N LYS A 176 4.56 -24.88 -16.03
CA LYS A 176 4.75 -23.44 -15.80
C LYS A 176 4.62 -23.07 -14.32
N PHE A 177 3.57 -23.54 -13.65
CA PHE A 177 3.37 -23.30 -12.23
C PHE A 177 4.55 -23.83 -11.41
N ARG A 178 4.99 -25.06 -11.68
CA ARG A 178 6.19 -25.66 -11.07
C ARG A 178 7.43 -24.80 -11.32
N ALA A 179 7.64 -24.30 -12.53
CA ALA A 179 8.80 -23.44 -12.84
C ALA A 179 8.79 -22.12 -12.05
N VAL A 180 7.61 -21.55 -11.79
CA VAL A 180 7.45 -20.35 -10.94
C VAL A 180 7.72 -20.68 -9.47
N ILE A 181 7.05 -21.70 -8.93
CA ILE A 181 7.18 -22.07 -7.50
C ILE A 181 8.60 -22.55 -7.15
N LEU A 182 9.29 -23.21 -8.10
CA LEU A 182 10.68 -23.67 -7.91
C LEU A 182 11.74 -22.62 -8.30
N ASN A 183 11.33 -21.42 -8.70
CA ASN A 183 12.28 -20.34 -8.96
C ASN A 183 12.93 -19.90 -7.63
N HIS A 184 14.26 -19.98 -7.55
CA HIS A 184 15.00 -19.65 -6.32
C HIS A 184 14.73 -18.22 -5.81
N ARG A 185 14.51 -17.25 -6.71
CA ARG A 185 14.15 -15.87 -6.33
C ARG A 185 12.75 -15.83 -5.75
N PHE A 186 11.80 -16.50 -6.40
CA PHE A 186 10.44 -16.59 -5.89
C PHE A 186 10.42 -17.23 -4.51
N GLN A 187 11.11 -18.35 -4.30
CA GLN A 187 11.21 -18.99 -2.99
C GLN A 187 11.86 -18.07 -1.94
N GLY A 188 12.94 -17.38 -2.31
CA GLY A 188 13.62 -16.42 -1.43
C GLY A 188 12.80 -15.16 -1.12
N ASP A 189 11.90 -14.76 -2.01
CA ASP A 189 10.97 -13.66 -1.77
C ASP A 189 9.71 -14.14 -1.03
N LEU A 190 9.28 -15.39 -1.24
CA LEU A 190 8.12 -16.00 -0.56
C LEU A 190 8.36 -16.16 0.94
N VAL A 191 9.59 -16.46 1.37
CA VAL A 191 9.95 -16.44 2.80
C VAL A 191 9.93 -15.04 3.41
N LYS A 192 9.86 -14.00 2.58
CA LYS A 192 9.69 -12.60 2.99
C LYS A 192 8.27 -12.11 2.77
N ALA A 193 7.34 -12.98 2.36
CA ALA A 193 5.92 -12.63 2.32
C ALA A 193 5.40 -12.49 3.75
N SER A 194 4.59 -11.46 3.98
CA SER A 194 4.01 -11.22 5.30
C SER A 194 3.01 -12.33 5.66
N PRO A 195 3.13 -12.94 6.86
CA PRO A 195 2.13 -13.90 7.33
C PRO A 195 0.80 -13.22 7.73
N TYR A 196 0.78 -11.89 7.84
CA TYR A 196 -0.40 -11.08 8.21
C TYR A 196 -1.18 -10.56 6.99
N GLY A 197 -0.67 -10.79 5.78
CA GLY A 197 -1.27 -10.38 4.50
C GLY A 197 -0.53 -9.25 3.79
N GLY A 198 -1.09 -8.81 2.66
CA GLY A 198 -0.44 -7.86 1.73
C GLY A 198 -1.08 -6.46 1.68
N THR A 199 -0.69 -5.68 0.68
CA THR A 199 -1.06 -4.27 0.47
C THR A 199 -2.46 -4.06 -0.15
N SER A 200 -3.22 -5.13 -0.39
CA SER A 200 -4.56 -5.08 -1.01
C SER A 200 -5.53 -4.03 -0.44
N VAL A 201 -5.50 -3.77 0.87
CA VAL A 201 -6.31 -2.72 1.50
C VAL A 201 -5.89 -1.32 1.03
N CYS A 202 -4.58 -1.08 0.98
CA CYS A 202 -4.01 0.18 0.51
C CYS A 202 -4.27 0.35 -0.99
N GLU A 203 -4.16 -0.71 -1.78
CA GLU A 203 -4.54 -0.71 -3.20
C GLU A 203 -6.02 -0.36 -3.40
N ALA A 204 -6.92 -0.95 -2.60
CA ALA A 204 -8.35 -0.66 -2.65
C ALA A 204 -8.63 0.81 -2.30
N LYS A 205 -7.99 1.35 -1.26
CA LYS A 205 -8.06 2.78 -0.92
C LYS A 205 -7.54 3.65 -2.07
N ASN A 206 -6.42 3.27 -2.68
CA ASN A 206 -5.84 3.96 -3.82
C ASN A 206 -6.76 3.95 -5.04
N ALA A 207 -7.46 2.85 -5.28
CA ALA A 207 -8.46 2.75 -6.34
C ALA A 207 -9.68 3.64 -6.07
N LEU A 208 -10.22 3.62 -4.84
CA LEU A 208 -11.34 4.47 -4.44
C LEU A 208 -10.99 5.96 -4.55
N ASP A 209 -9.81 6.36 -4.09
CA ASP A 209 -9.37 7.75 -4.19
C ASP A 209 -9.25 8.21 -5.65
N ARG A 210 -8.88 7.34 -6.59
CA ARG A 210 -8.89 7.69 -8.02
C ARG A 210 -10.30 7.87 -8.58
N ILE A 211 -11.29 7.17 -8.04
CA ILE A 211 -12.69 7.30 -8.46
C ILE A 211 -13.26 8.63 -7.98
N TYR A 212 -12.99 9.00 -6.73
CA TYR A 212 -13.57 10.19 -6.08
C TYR A 212 -12.73 11.47 -6.25
N CYS A 213 -11.40 11.36 -6.29
CA CYS A 213 -10.45 12.47 -6.45
C CYS A 213 -9.81 12.42 -7.84
N ARG A 214 -10.61 12.71 -8.88
CA ARG A 214 -10.12 12.68 -10.27
C ARG A 214 -9.02 13.69 -10.49
N LYS A 215 -8.04 13.24 -11.28
CA LYS A 215 -6.81 13.97 -11.61
C LYS A 215 -7.03 15.34 -12.26
N GLU A 216 -8.18 15.55 -12.89
CA GLU A 216 -8.59 16.80 -13.54
C GLU A 216 -8.82 17.97 -12.54
N ILE A 217 -8.84 17.67 -11.23
CA ILE A 217 -9.11 18.65 -10.17
C ILE A 217 -7.81 19.34 -9.68
N PHE A 218 -6.63 18.77 -9.94
CA PHE A 218 -5.33 19.30 -9.51
C PHE A 218 -4.71 20.23 -10.57
#